data_AF-A0A947RCD6-F1
#
_entry.id   AF-A0A947RCD6-F1
#
_cell.length_a   1.000
_cell.length_b   1.000
_cell.length_c   1.000
_cell.angle_alpha   90.00
_cell.angle_beta   90.00
_cell.angle_gamma   90.00
#
_symmetry.space_group_name_H-M   'P 1'
#
loop_
_entity.id
_entity.type
_entity.pdbx_description
1 polymer ?
#
loop_
_entity_poly.entity_id
_entity_poly.type
_entity_poly.pdbx_seq_one_letter_code
_entity_poly.pdbx_strand_id
1 'polypeptide(L)'
;KKLIISAGLIISMLVAFLIFNPFILLDFKTFAQQFKEISLHMKEGHIGMEAKSHPSIDLLKHAVSGTSVIIFAGALIGMIISLNKNRIWAITLISFPLLILLSHGRWPVTADRYAIPLLIFVLSFFPVTLQLLYQRFSKSKSISRYLIIILLAFALPFSSCAQIIDEHLKTDTREVARKWINQNIPAGSKLALEKDGPYMQLQHANSTYHNDPAYLFIIITPWYGSSFRTKESPMEMLVKNKPEYVVVNSGVYSRYEPGAPSETAFPDVYKIWRNYYDSLDAIGDLQYEISPSKKFTGPTVKIYHIPDDSYDLIKPVLPDD
;
A
#
# COMPACT_ATOMS: atom_id res chain seq x y z
N LYS A 1 44.79 6.93 -4.49
CA LYS A 1 43.97 6.67 -5.71
C LYS A 1 42.56 6.15 -5.39
N LYS A 2 42.38 4.99 -4.72
CA LYS A 2 41.04 4.44 -4.39
C LYS A 2 40.15 5.42 -3.59
N LEU A 3 40.71 6.05 -2.54
CA LEU A 3 40.00 7.03 -1.72
C LEU A 3 39.52 8.25 -2.54
N ILE A 4 40.37 8.76 -3.45
CA ILE A 4 40.04 9.89 -4.33
C ILE A 4 38.88 9.51 -5.27
N ILE A 5 38.90 8.29 -5.83
CA ILE A 5 37.82 7.80 -6.69
C ILE A 5 36.51 7.65 -5.90
N SER A 6 36.56 7.05 -4.71
CA SER A 6 35.39 6.91 -3.83
C SER A 6 34.81 8.26 -3.42
N ALA A 7 35.66 9.21 -3.02
CA ALA A 7 35.24 10.57 -2.71
C ALA A 7 34.63 11.28 -3.92
N GLY A 8 35.25 11.16 -5.10
CA GLY A 8 34.72 11.70 -6.35
C GLY A 8 33.34 11.13 -6.71
N LEU A 9 33.10 9.83 -6.48
CA LEU A 9 31.79 9.20 -6.70
C LEU A 9 30.74 9.73 -5.71
N ILE A 10 31.07 9.81 -4.42
CA ILE A 10 30.15 10.34 -3.40
C ILE A 10 29.80 11.80 -3.72
N ILE A 11 30.78 12.62 -4.05
CA ILE A 11 30.56 14.02 -4.44
C ILE A 11 29.69 14.09 -5.69
N SER A 12 29.96 13.27 -6.71
CA SER A 12 29.15 13.23 -7.94
C SER A 12 27.71 12.83 -7.65
N MET A 13 27.49 11.86 -6.75
CA MET A 13 26.15 11.45 -6.32
C MET A 13 25.42 12.57 -5.59
N LEU A 14 26.10 13.28 -4.68
CA LEU A 14 25.51 14.42 -3.95
C LEU A 14 25.20 15.58 -4.90
N VAL A 15 26.11 15.91 -5.81
CA VAL A 15 25.91 16.94 -6.82
C VAL A 15 24.74 16.58 -7.73
N ALA A 16 24.68 15.34 -8.23
CA ALA A 16 23.55 14.87 -9.03
C ALA A 16 22.24 14.95 -8.24
N PHE A 17 22.22 14.48 -6.99
CA PHE A 17 21.06 14.54 -6.12
C PHE A 17 20.54 15.98 -5.96
N LEU A 18 21.43 16.95 -5.73
CA LEU A 18 21.06 18.36 -5.61
C LEU A 18 20.60 18.98 -6.93
N ILE A 19 21.23 18.64 -8.05
CA ILE A 19 20.82 19.12 -9.40
C ILE A 19 19.41 18.63 -9.73
N PHE A 20 19.10 17.36 -9.45
CA PHE A 20 17.79 16.77 -9.73
C PHE A 20 16.74 17.07 -8.66
N ASN A 21 17.13 17.61 -7.50
CA ASN A 21 16.22 18.00 -6.41
C ASN A 21 16.53 19.43 -5.94
N PRO A 22 16.42 20.45 -6.81
CA PRO A 22 16.85 21.81 -6.49
C PRO A 22 16.04 22.41 -5.34
N PHE A 23 14.80 21.96 -5.11
CA PHE A 23 13.94 22.42 -4.02
C PHE A 23 14.50 22.12 -2.62
N ILE A 24 15.41 21.15 -2.48
CA ILE A 24 16.13 20.95 -1.22
C ILE A 24 16.92 22.21 -0.85
N LEU A 25 17.48 22.91 -1.83
CA LEU A 25 18.23 24.15 -1.63
C LEU A 25 17.33 25.38 -1.66
N LEU A 26 16.36 25.42 -2.59
CA LEU A 26 15.48 26.58 -2.77
C LEU A 26 14.47 26.75 -1.62
N ASP A 27 14.02 25.65 -1.01
CA ASP A 27 13.09 25.65 0.11
C ASP A 27 13.45 24.55 1.13
N PHE A 28 14.65 24.69 1.69
CA PHE A 28 15.16 23.72 2.67
C PHE A 28 14.25 23.58 3.90
N LYS A 29 13.54 24.65 4.29
CA LYS A 29 12.65 24.62 5.46
C LYS A 29 11.49 23.67 5.22
N THR A 30 10.79 23.80 4.09
CA THR A 30 9.70 22.89 3.73
C THR A 30 10.21 21.47 3.54
N PHE A 31 11.36 21.29 2.86
CA PHE A 31 11.99 19.98 2.70
C PHE A 31 12.29 19.31 4.06
N ALA A 32 12.95 20.01 4.97
CA ALA A 32 13.34 19.44 6.27
C ALA A 32 12.11 19.07 7.12
N GLN A 33 11.06 19.89 7.06
CA GLN A 33 9.79 19.59 7.71
C GLN A 33 9.15 18.32 7.13
N GLN A 34 8.95 18.26 5.81
CA GLN A 34 8.34 17.11 5.14
C GLN A 34 9.17 15.84 5.31
N PHE A 35 10.50 15.94 5.22
CA PHE A 35 11.40 14.81 5.45
C PHE A 35 11.27 14.28 6.89
N LYS A 36 11.15 15.17 7.87
CA LYS A 36 10.89 14.79 9.26
C LYS A 36 9.52 14.13 9.41
N GLU A 37 8.47 14.68 8.81
CA GLU A 37 7.12 14.11 8.84
C GLU A 37 7.07 12.71 8.23
N ILE A 38 7.68 12.52 7.05
CA ILE A 38 7.78 11.20 6.39
C ILE A 38 8.63 10.25 7.23
N SER A 39 9.76 10.71 7.77
CA SER A 39 10.64 9.85 8.59
C SER A 39 9.95 9.40 9.89
N LEU A 40 9.22 10.30 10.54
CA LEU A 40 8.41 9.97 11.71
C LEU A 40 7.28 9.02 11.33
N HIS A 41 6.56 9.29 10.24
CA HIS A 41 5.51 8.41 9.72
C HIS A 41 6.03 6.99 9.46
N MET A 42 7.19 6.84 8.82
CA MET A 42 7.80 5.54 8.55
C MET A 42 8.30 4.83 9.82
N LYS A 43 8.68 5.60 10.86
CA LYS A 43 9.12 5.07 12.15
C LYS A 43 7.95 4.64 13.03
N GLU A 44 6.88 5.43 13.07
CA GLU A 44 5.64 5.13 13.81
C GLU A 44 4.89 3.98 13.14
N GLY A 45 5.01 3.85 11.82
CA GLY A 45 4.38 2.81 11.05
C GLY A 45 2.96 3.15 10.65
N HIS A 46 2.26 2.17 10.09
CA HIS A 46 0.96 2.36 9.49
C HIS A 46 0.10 1.12 9.66
N ILE A 47 -1.02 1.29 10.36
CA ILE A 47 -1.99 0.22 10.60
C ILE A 47 -2.49 -0.36 9.28
N GLY A 48 -2.42 -1.68 9.13
CA GLY A 48 -2.73 -2.42 7.91
C GLY A 48 -1.57 -2.53 6.92
N MET A 49 -0.40 -1.95 7.21
CA MET A 49 0.84 -2.13 6.46
C MET A 49 1.95 -2.70 7.35
N GLU A 50 1.62 -3.34 8.46
CA GLU A 50 2.59 -4.00 9.33
C GLU A 50 3.29 -5.14 8.59
N ALA A 51 4.59 -5.26 8.82
CA ALA A 51 5.34 -6.40 8.32
C ALA A 51 4.83 -7.70 8.96
N LYS A 52 4.50 -8.71 8.14
CA LYS A 52 4.08 -10.05 8.63
C LYS A 52 5.28 -10.86 9.12
N SER A 53 6.46 -10.56 8.60
CA SER A 53 7.74 -11.10 9.07
C SER A 53 8.78 -9.98 9.15
N HIS A 54 10.07 -10.31 9.16
CA HIS A 54 11.08 -9.26 9.11
C HIS A 54 10.92 -8.43 7.81
N PRO A 55 10.90 -7.09 7.85
CA PRO A 55 10.57 -6.26 6.68
C PRO A 55 11.41 -6.55 5.43
N SER A 56 12.72 -6.81 5.60
CA SER A 56 13.59 -7.21 4.49
C SER A 56 13.21 -8.57 3.87
N ILE A 57 12.69 -9.51 4.68
CA ILE A 57 12.22 -10.81 4.20
C ILE A 57 10.92 -10.64 3.44
N ASP A 58 9.98 -9.84 3.97
CA ASP A 58 8.74 -9.51 3.25
C ASP A 58 9.05 -8.81 1.92
N LEU A 59 10.00 -7.86 1.90
CA LEU A 59 10.43 -7.20 0.68
C LEU A 59 10.98 -8.18 -0.36
N LEU A 60 11.78 -9.16 0.06
CA LEU A 60 12.27 -10.23 -0.82
C LEU A 60 11.14 -11.13 -1.32
N LYS A 61 10.17 -11.47 -0.46
CA LYS A 61 8.98 -12.22 -0.88
C LYS A 61 8.19 -11.47 -1.95
N HIS A 62 7.96 -10.16 -1.77
CA HIS A 62 7.29 -9.30 -2.76
C HIS A 62 8.11 -9.19 -4.06
N ALA A 63 9.44 -9.12 -3.97
CA ALA A 63 10.28 -9.11 -5.17
C ALA A 63 10.19 -10.44 -5.94
N VAL A 64 10.18 -11.57 -5.24
CA VAL A 64 10.03 -12.89 -5.87
C VAL A 64 8.62 -13.09 -6.42
N SER A 65 7.57 -12.67 -5.72
CA SER A 65 6.18 -12.82 -6.18
C SER A 65 5.81 -11.86 -7.31
N GLY A 66 6.36 -10.64 -7.28
CA GLY A 66 6.22 -9.66 -8.36
C GLY A 66 7.03 -10.01 -9.61
N THR A 67 7.85 -11.06 -9.55
CA THR A 67 8.58 -11.62 -10.69
C THR A 67 8.25 -13.11 -10.85
N SER A 68 8.75 -13.78 -11.89
CA SER A 68 8.79 -15.25 -11.81
C SER A 68 10.01 -15.68 -10.99
N VAL A 69 9.86 -16.78 -10.26
CA VAL A 69 10.98 -17.45 -9.59
C VAL A 69 12.14 -17.75 -10.56
N ILE A 70 11.81 -18.02 -11.83
CA ILE A 70 12.79 -18.27 -12.91
C ILE A 70 13.60 -17.01 -13.22
N ILE A 71 12.94 -15.87 -13.40
CA ILE A 71 13.61 -14.59 -13.66
C ILE A 71 14.47 -14.21 -12.45
N PHE A 72 13.92 -14.30 -11.24
CA PHE A 72 14.64 -13.94 -10.02
C PHE A 72 15.87 -14.84 -9.79
N ALA A 73 15.72 -16.16 -9.89
CA ALA A 73 16.84 -17.09 -9.78
C ALA A 73 17.88 -16.87 -10.88
N GLY A 74 17.43 -16.62 -12.12
CA GLY A 74 18.31 -16.27 -13.23
C GLY A 74 19.09 -14.97 -12.97
N ALA A 75 18.46 -13.97 -12.37
CA ALA A 75 19.13 -12.74 -11.97
C ALA A 75 20.21 -12.99 -10.91
N LEU A 76 19.94 -13.83 -9.90
CA LEU A 76 20.95 -14.22 -8.90
C LEU A 76 22.14 -14.98 -9.52
N ILE A 77 21.88 -15.88 -10.48
CA ILE A 77 22.95 -16.57 -11.21
C ILE A 77 23.80 -15.54 -11.99
N GLY A 78 23.15 -14.60 -12.67
CA GLY A 78 23.80 -13.55 -13.45
C GLY A 78 24.65 -12.62 -12.57
N MET A 79 24.17 -12.36 -11.35
CA MET A 79 24.89 -11.62 -10.32
C MET A 79 26.17 -12.34 -9.90
N ILE A 80 26.11 -13.65 -9.63
CA ILE A 80 27.27 -14.47 -9.27
C ILE A 80 28.30 -14.50 -10.42
N ILE A 81 27.83 -14.69 -11.67
CA ILE A 81 28.72 -14.65 -12.84
C ILE A 81 29.40 -13.29 -12.98
N SER A 82 28.64 -12.21 -12.78
CA SER A 82 29.15 -10.84 -12.89
C SER A 82 30.16 -10.51 -11.80
N LEU A 83 29.99 -11.04 -10.59
CA LEU A 83 30.99 -10.91 -9.51
C LEU A 83 32.34 -11.53 -9.90
N ASN A 84 32.34 -12.63 -10.65
CA ASN A 84 33.54 -13.30 -11.11
C ASN A 84 34.17 -12.63 -12.34
N LYS A 85 33.35 -12.17 -13.30
CA LYS A 85 33.83 -11.61 -14.58
C LYS A 85 34.08 -10.10 -14.53
N ASN A 86 33.26 -9.37 -13.80
CA ASN A 86 33.29 -7.91 -13.76
C ASN A 86 32.94 -7.37 -12.37
N ARG A 87 33.80 -7.72 -11.40
CA ARG A 87 33.59 -7.53 -9.97
C ARG A 87 33.19 -6.11 -9.58
N ILE A 88 33.81 -5.08 -10.18
CA ILE A 88 33.53 -3.69 -9.82
C ILE A 88 32.09 -3.33 -10.15
N TRP A 89 31.64 -3.59 -11.39
CA TRP A 89 30.27 -3.32 -11.81
C TRP A 89 29.24 -4.11 -11.00
N ALA A 90 29.52 -5.40 -10.75
CA ALA A 90 28.64 -6.23 -9.93
C ALA A 90 28.50 -5.68 -8.51
N ILE A 91 29.60 -5.34 -7.83
CA ILE A 91 29.56 -4.76 -6.49
C ILE A 91 28.80 -3.44 -6.48
N THR A 92 29.01 -2.57 -7.48
CA THR A 92 28.29 -1.31 -7.60
C THR A 92 26.79 -1.54 -7.70
N LEU A 93 26.33 -2.42 -8.59
CA LEU A 93 24.90 -2.71 -8.74
C LEU A 93 24.30 -3.44 -7.55
N ILE A 94 25.04 -4.32 -6.87
CA ILE A 94 24.60 -5.05 -5.66
C ILE A 94 24.54 -4.13 -4.43
N SER A 95 25.32 -3.06 -4.38
CA SER A 95 25.30 -2.14 -3.24
C SER A 95 23.93 -1.50 -3.03
N PHE A 96 23.21 -1.17 -4.10
CA PHE A 96 21.87 -0.59 -4.05
C PHE A 96 20.81 -1.50 -3.41
N PRO A 97 20.57 -2.74 -3.89
CA PRO A 97 19.60 -3.64 -3.28
C PRO A 97 19.95 -3.96 -1.82
N LEU A 98 21.25 -4.04 -1.47
CA LEU A 98 21.67 -4.20 -0.07
C LEU A 98 21.31 -2.98 0.79
N LEU A 99 21.56 -1.76 0.31
CA LEU A 99 21.18 -0.53 1.02
C LEU A 99 19.66 -0.41 1.18
N ILE A 100 18.88 -0.81 0.17
CA ILE A 100 17.41 -0.86 0.24
C ILE A 100 16.98 -1.87 1.31
N LEU A 101 17.51 -3.09 1.29
CA LEU A 101 17.17 -4.13 2.27
C LEU A 101 17.54 -3.73 3.71
N LEU A 102 18.70 -3.09 3.89
CA LEU A 102 19.16 -2.62 5.21
C LEU A 102 18.37 -1.41 5.73
N SER A 103 17.99 -0.48 4.85
CA SER A 103 17.19 0.69 5.23
C SER A 103 15.76 0.28 5.57
N HIS A 104 15.12 -0.51 4.71
CA HIS A 104 13.73 -0.95 4.89
C HIS A 104 13.59 -2.01 5.98
N GLY A 105 14.65 -2.78 6.23
CA GLY A 105 14.69 -3.78 7.31
C GLY A 105 14.44 -3.23 8.71
N ARG A 106 14.51 -1.90 8.89
CA ARG A 106 14.29 -1.21 10.15
C ARG A 106 12.90 -0.58 10.29
N TRP A 107 12.08 -0.63 9.25
CA TRP A 107 10.76 -0.02 9.27
C TRP A 107 9.72 -1.02 9.77
N PRO A 108 8.80 -0.64 10.68
CA PRO A 108 7.70 -1.52 11.09
C PRO A 108 6.68 -1.75 9.96
N VAL A 109 6.80 -1.01 8.85
CA VAL A 109 5.88 -1.06 7.71
C VAL A 109 6.50 -1.65 6.46
N THR A 110 5.71 -2.44 5.75
CA THR A 110 6.02 -2.94 4.42
C THR A 110 4.91 -2.60 3.44
N ALA A 111 5.30 -2.29 2.22
CA ALA A 111 4.38 -2.12 1.11
C ALA A 111 5.04 -2.70 -0.14
N ASP A 112 4.26 -3.40 -0.96
CA ASP A 112 4.73 -4.10 -2.16
C ASP A 112 5.53 -3.20 -3.09
N ARG A 113 5.11 -1.92 -3.21
CA ARG A 113 5.79 -0.90 -4.03
C ARG A 113 7.24 -0.64 -3.63
N TYR A 114 7.64 -0.93 -2.39
CA TYR A 114 9.03 -0.79 -1.95
C TYR A 114 9.96 -1.82 -2.61
N ALA A 115 9.42 -2.91 -3.16
CA ALA A 115 10.22 -3.89 -3.89
C ALA A 115 10.64 -3.38 -5.28
N ILE A 116 9.97 -2.36 -5.84
CA ILE A 116 10.23 -1.89 -7.21
C ILE A 116 11.69 -1.41 -7.38
N PRO A 117 12.26 -0.53 -6.52
CA PRO A 117 13.66 -0.14 -6.64
C PRO A 117 14.61 -1.33 -6.50
N LEU A 118 14.31 -2.27 -5.60
CA LEU A 118 15.09 -3.50 -5.41
C LEU A 118 15.13 -4.32 -6.71
N LEU A 119 13.98 -4.49 -7.36
CA LEU A 119 13.82 -5.26 -8.59
C LEU A 119 14.61 -4.67 -9.76
N ILE A 120 14.64 -3.35 -9.93
CA ILE A 120 15.39 -2.71 -11.04
C ILE A 120 16.86 -3.16 -11.02
N PHE A 121 17.51 -3.14 -9.85
CA PHE A 121 18.91 -3.52 -9.73
C PHE A 121 19.12 -5.03 -9.83
N VAL A 122 18.29 -5.83 -9.14
CA VAL A 122 18.43 -7.30 -9.19
C VAL A 122 18.22 -7.80 -10.61
N LEU A 123 17.15 -7.37 -11.29
CA LEU A 123 16.80 -7.85 -12.62
C LEU A 123 17.79 -7.43 -13.71
N SER A 124 18.60 -6.38 -13.49
CA SER A 124 19.67 -5.97 -14.41
C SER A 124 20.73 -7.06 -14.65
N PHE A 125 20.82 -8.06 -13.76
CA PHE A 125 21.72 -9.21 -13.92
C PHE A 125 21.14 -10.35 -14.77
N PHE A 126 19.83 -10.40 -14.98
CA PHE A 126 19.18 -11.48 -15.72
C PHE A 126 19.70 -11.66 -17.16
N PRO A 127 19.98 -10.58 -17.94
CA PRO A 127 20.57 -10.69 -19.27
C PRO A 127 21.90 -11.44 -19.31
N VAL A 128 22.71 -11.37 -18.24
CA VAL A 128 23.99 -12.09 -18.15
C VAL A 128 23.77 -13.60 -18.16
N THR A 129 22.74 -14.08 -17.45
CA THR A 129 22.34 -15.48 -17.46
C THR A 129 21.79 -15.89 -18.82
N LEU A 130 20.94 -15.05 -19.43
CA LEU A 130 20.42 -15.31 -20.77
C LEU A 130 21.53 -15.40 -21.82
N GLN A 131 22.57 -14.56 -21.74
CA GLN A 131 23.72 -14.62 -22.64
C GLN A 131 24.47 -15.95 -22.49
N LEU A 132 24.64 -16.44 -21.26
CA LEU A 132 25.30 -17.72 -21.00
C LEU A 132 24.49 -18.90 -21.52
N LEU A 133 23.18 -18.90 -21.28
CA LEU A 133 22.27 -19.90 -21.84
C LEU A 133 22.28 -19.86 -23.38
N TYR A 134 22.23 -18.66 -23.96
CA TYR A 134 22.31 -18.48 -25.40
C TYR A 134 23.61 -19.05 -25.97
N GLN A 135 24.78 -18.72 -25.40
CA GLN A 135 26.07 -19.27 -25.87
C GLN A 135 26.14 -20.80 -25.73
N ARG A 136 25.50 -21.38 -24.71
CA ARG A 136 25.45 -22.83 -24.50
C ARG A 136 24.52 -23.53 -25.49
N PHE A 137 23.37 -22.94 -25.80
CA PHE A 137 22.33 -23.58 -26.64
C PHE A 137 22.39 -23.20 -28.12
N SER A 138 22.88 -22.01 -28.48
CA SER A 138 22.98 -21.54 -29.89
C SER A 138 23.98 -22.35 -30.71
N LYS A 139 24.99 -22.93 -30.08
CA LYS A 139 25.94 -23.85 -30.74
C LYS A 139 25.35 -25.24 -31.02
N SER A 140 24.12 -25.49 -30.57
CA SER A 140 23.37 -26.74 -30.77
C SER A 140 22.13 -26.46 -31.63
N LYS A 141 21.53 -27.49 -32.25
CA LYS A 141 20.17 -27.39 -32.86
C LYS A 141 19.05 -27.16 -31.82
N SER A 142 19.38 -26.56 -30.68
CA SER A 142 18.61 -26.51 -29.43
C SER A 142 18.13 -25.08 -29.11
N ILE A 143 18.09 -24.19 -30.10
CA ILE A 143 17.54 -22.82 -29.94
C ILE A 143 16.09 -22.84 -29.42
N SER A 144 15.33 -23.89 -29.74
CA SER A 144 14.00 -24.12 -29.20
C SER A 144 13.98 -24.22 -27.68
N ARG A 145 14.98 -24.85 -27.04
CA ARG A 145 15.07 -24.94 -25.57
C ARG A 145 15.30 -23.58 -24.94
N TYR A 146 16.15 -22.75 -25.55
CA TYR A 146 16.39 -21.38 -25.10
C TYR A 146 15.11 -20.53 -25.17
N LEU A 147 14.39 -20.61 -26.28
CA LEU A 147 13.11 -19.91 -26.44
C LEU A 147 12.05 -20.40 -25.44
N ILE A 148 11.97 -21.70 -25.17
CA ILE A 148 11.07 -22.26 -24.16
C ILE A 148 11.39 -21.68 -22.77
N ILE A 149 12.67 -21.58 -22.39
CA ILE A 149 13.05 -21.00 -21.09
C ILE A 149 12.61 -19.54 -21.00
N ILE A 150 12.81 -18.75 -22.05
CA ILE A 150 12.34 -17.35 -22.09
C ILE A 150 10.82 -17.30 -21.97
N LEU A 151 10.11 -18.08 -22.77
CA LEU A 151 8.65 -18.12 -22.75
C LEU A 151 8.13 -18.50 -21.36
N LEU A 152 8.70 -19.52 -20.71
CA LEU A 152 8.32 -19.92 -19.35
C LEU A 152 8.67 -18.85 -18.30
N ALA A 153 9.83 -18.19 -18.44
CA ALA A 153 10.25 -17.13 -17.53
C ALA A 153 9.27 -15.96 -17.52
N PHE A 154 8.69 -15.63 -18.67
CA PHE A 154 7.73 -14.54 -18.81
C PHE A 154 6.26 -14.98 -18.68
N ALA A 155 5.91 -16.22 -19.00
CA ALA A 155 4.52 -16.70 -18.94
C ALA A 155 3.87 -16.50 -17.57
N LEU A 156 4.61 -16.76 -16.49
CA LEU A 156 4.10 -16.61 -15.12
C LEU A 156 3.73 -15.15 -14.79
N PRO A 157 4.62 -14.15 -14.87
CA PRO A 157 4.26 -12.77 -14.55
C PRO A 157 3.20 -12.23 -15.51
N PHE A 158 3.22 -12.60 -16.80
CA PHE A 158 2.13 -12.23 -17.72
C PHE A 158 0.78 -12.81 -17.29
N SER A 159 0.74 -14.08 -16.84
CA SER A 159 -0.50 -14.69 -16.35
C SER A 159 -1.01 -14.00 -15.08
N SER A 160 -0.13 -13.64 -14.15
CA SER A 160 -0.49 -12.90 -12.94
C SER A 160 -0.98 -11.49 -13.29
N CYS A 161 -0.32 -10.79 -14.22
CA CYS A 161 -0.78 -9.50 -14.72
C CYS A 161 -2.17 -9.61 -15.36
N ALA A 162 -2.42 -10.64 -16.17
CA ALA A 162 -3.71 -10.86 -16.80
C ALA A 162 -4.82 -11.11 -15.75
N GLN A 163 -4.53 -11.88 -14.69
CA GLN A 163 -5.46 -12.10 -13.57
C GLN A 163 -5.76 -10.80 -12.83
N ILE A 164 -4.75 -9.99 -12.51
CA ILE A 164 -4.93 -8.70 -11.85
C ILE A 164 -5.76 -7.76 -12.74
N ILE A 165 -5.49 -7.72 -14.05
CA ILE A 165 -6.29 -6.92 -14.99
C ILE A 165 -7.75 -7.40 -14.99
N ASP A 166 -8.00 -8.71 -15.09
CA ASP A 166 -9.35 -9.27 -15.02
C ASP A 166 -10.07 -8.89 -13.72
N GLU A 167 -9.37 -8.93 -12.59
CA GLU A 167 -9.91 -8.48 -11.31
C GLU A 167 -10.24 -6.99 -11.28
N HIS A 168 -9.41 -6.15 -11.91
CA HIS A 168 -9.66 -4.69 -12.00
C HIS A 168 -10.76 -4.33 -13.01
N LEU A 169 -11.08 -5.23 -13.96
CA LEU A 169 -12.19 -5.05 -14.89
C LEU A 169 -13.56 -5.38 -14.26
N LYS A 170 -13.57 -6.11 -13.13
CA LYS A 170 -14.81 -6.35 -12.37
C LYS A 170 -15.29 -5.05 -11.74
N THR A 171 -16.60 -4.96 -11.53
CA THR A 171 -17.18 -3.79 -10.85
C THR A 171 -16.74 -3.79 -9.39
N ASP A 172 -16.17 -2.67 -8.94
CA ASP A 172 -15.78 -2.49 -7.54
C ASP A 172 -17.03 -2.43 -6.64
N THR A 173 -17.02 -3.15 -5.51
CA THR A 173 -18.10 -3.15 -4.51
C THR A 173 -18.44 -1.76 -4.01
N ARG A 174 -17.47 -0.84 -3.95
CA ARG A 174 -17.68 0.55 -3.55
C ARG A 174 -18.48 1.33 -4.57
N GLU A 175 -18.34 1.01 -5.86
CA GLU A 175 -19.18 1.58 -6.92
C GLU A 175 -20.61 1.04 -6.85
N VAL A 176 -20.78 -0.23 -6.49
CA VAL A 176 -22.11 -0.82 -6.23
C VAL A 176 -22.77 -0.14 -5.03
N ALA A 177 -22.02 0.00 -3.92
CA ALA A 177 -22.49 0.68 -2.72
C ALA A 177 -22.85 2.15 -3.00
N ARG A 178 -22.04 2.89 -3.78
CA ARG A 178 -22.35 4.26 -4.23
C ARG A 178 -23.70 4.33 -4.94
N LYS A 179 -23.94 3.43 -5.91
CA LYS A 179 -25.22 3.38 -6.64
C LYS A 179 -26.39 3.09 -5.71
N TRP A 180 -26.20 2.17 -4.76
CA TRP A 180 -27.23 1.87 -3.77
C TRP A 180 -27.53 3.09 -2.89
N ILE A 181 -26.49 3.79 -2.39
CA ILE A 181 -26.65 5.02 -1.60
C ILE A 181 -27.47 6.05 -2.37
N ASN A 182 -27.10 6.33 -3.62
CA ASN A 182 -27.76 7.32 -4.46
C ASN A 182 -29.24 6.99 -4.75
N GLN A 183 -29.62 5.72 -4.65
CA GLN A 183 -30.99 5.25 -4.91
C GLN A 183 -31.85 5.15 -3.64
N ASN A 184 -31.23 4.99 -2.47
CA ASN A 184 -31.94 4.62 -1.25
C ASN A 184 -31.77 5.63 -0.11
N ILE A 185 -30.73 6.47 -0.13
CA ILE A 185 -30.47 7.48 0.90
C ILE A 185 -30.88 8.86 0.37
N PRO A 186 -31.79 9.58 1.07
CA PRO A 186 -32.22 10.91 0.66
C PRO A 186 -31.06 11.89 0.43
N ALA A 187 -31.19 12.73 -0.59
CA ALA A 187 -30.24 13.81 -0.82
C ALA A 187 -30.18 14.76 0.38
N GLY A 188 -29.00 15.25 0.73
CA GLY A 188 -28.78 16.11 1.89
C GLY A 188 -28.59 15.38 3.22
N SER A 189 -28.80 14.06 3.28
CA SER A 189 -28.47 13.27 4.47
C SER A 189 -27.00 13.40 4.85
N LYS A 190 -26.72 13.27 6.15
CA LYS A 190 -25.37 13.32 6.70
C LYS A 190 -24.75 11.92 6.75
N LEU A 191 -23.67 11.70 6.00
CA LEU A 191 -22.95 10.43 5.95
C LEU A 191 -21.62 10.52 6.68
N ALA A 192 -21.22 9.42 7.29
CA ALA A 192 -19.88 9.24 7.81
C ALA A 192 -19.22 8.12 7.03
N LEU A 193 -18.07 8.40 6.42
CA LEU A 193 -17.40 7.52 5.48
C LEU A 193 -16.02 7.18 6.01
N GLU A 194 -15.60 5.94 5.80
CA GLU A 194 -14.20 5.59 5.92
C GLU A 194 -13.40 6.04 4.71
N LYS A 195 -12.09 6.24 4.93
CA LYS A 195 -11.10 6.39 3.87
C LYS A 195 -11.16 5.14 2.99
N ASP A 196 -11.09 5.37 1.70
CA ASP A 196 -11.24 4.35 0.64
C ASP A 196 -12.64 3.73 0.52
N GLY A 197 -13.66 4.33 1.15
CA GLY A 197 -15.08 4.00 0.91
C GLY A 197 -15.59 4.43 -0.47
N PRO A 198 -16.91 4.35 -0.73
CA PRO A 198 -17.53 4.82 -1.97
C PRO A 198 -17.17 6.27 -2.31
N TYR A 199 -16.78 6.53 -3.56
CA TYR A 199 -16.52 7.90 -4.02
C TYR A 199 -17.85 8.64 -4.17
N MET A 200 -18.15 9.56 -3.24
CA MET A 200 -19.39 10.33 -3.26
C MET A 200 -19.19 11.72 -3.89
N GLN A 201 -20.25 12.27 -4.52
CA GLN A 201 -20.25 13.67 -4.92
C GLN A 201 -20.32 14.58 -3.68
N LEU A 202 -19.30 15.43 -3.54
CA LEU A 202 -19.26 16.51 -2.56
C LEU A 202 -20.28 17.60 -2.93
N GLN A 203 -21.12 18.01 -1.97
CA GLN A 203 -22.07 19.13 -2.13
C GLN A 203 -21.40 20.45 -2.55
N HIS A 204 -20.09 20.61 -2.30
CA HIS A 204 -19.34 21.83 -2.57
C HIS A 204 -18.11 21.66 -3.48
N ALA A 205 -17.95 20.52 -4.16
CA ALA A 205 -16.82 20.33 -5.09
C ALA A 205 -17.28 20.02 -6.51
N ASN A 206 -16.52 20.53 -7.49
CA ASN A 206 -16.59 20.13 -8.89
C ASN A 206 -16.11 18.67 -9.01
N SER A 207 -16.97 17.74 -8.62
CA SER A 207 -16.78 16.30 -8.76
C SER A 207 -17.10 15.88 -10.20
N THR A 208 -16.40 14.86 -10.69
CA THR A 208 -16.65 14.22 -12.00
C THR A 208 -18.03 13.55 -12.11
N TYR A 209 -18.77 13.41 -11.00
CA TYR A 209 -20.08 12.77 -10.94
C TYR A 209 -21.21 13.81 -10.87
N HIS A 210 -21.34 14.69 -11.85
CA HIS A 210 -22.25 15.85 -11.79
C HIS A 210 -23.74 15.55 -11.56
N ASN A 211 -24.17 14.29 -11.68
CA ASN A 211 -25.58 13.88 -11.59
C ASN A 211 -25.91 13.14 -10.28
N ASP A 212 -24.95 12.97 -9.37
CA ASP A 212 -25.21 12.29 -8.10
C ASP A 212 -25.94 13.23 -7.12
N PRO A 213 -26.70 12.68 -6.16
CA PRO A 213 -27.21 13.47 -5.05
C PRO A 213 -26.06 14.07 -4.23
N ALA A 214 -26.26 15.29 -3.74
CA ALA A 214 -25.30 15.94 -2.86
C ALA A 214 -25.49 15.46 -1.41
N TYR A 215 -24.40 15.09 -0.76
CA TYR A 215 -24.38 14.64 0.63
C TYR A 215 -23.42 15.49 1.48
N LEU A 216 -23.73 15.61 2.76
CA LEU A 216 -22.81 16.12 3.77
C LEU A 216 -22.03 14.94 4.32
N PHE A 217 -20.70 14.90 4.15
CA PHE A 217 -19.92 13.80 4.70
C PHE A 217 -18.77 14.18 5.61
N ILE A 218 -18.44 13.22 6.46
CA ILE A 218 -17.33 13.29 7.40
C ILE A 218 -16.49 12.05 7.21
N ILE A 219 -15.18 12.23 7.10
CA ILE A 219 -14.24 11.11 7.03
C ILE A 219 -13.90 10.71 8.46
N ILE A 220 -14.31 9.51 8.89
CA ILE A 220 -14.14 9.05 10.28
C ILE A 220 -12.73 8.51 10.52
N THR A 221 -12.08 7.95 9.50
CA THR A 221 -10.76 7.34 9.63
C THR A 221 -9.63 8.37 9.46
N PRO A 222 -8.67 8.46 10.40
CA PRO A 222 -7.58 9.41 10.33
C PRO A 222 -6.64 9.12 9.14
N TRP A 223 -6.05 10.19 8.61
CA TRP A 223 -4.98 10.12 7.61
C TRP A 223 -3.67 9.63 8.24
N TYR A 224 -3.46 8.32 8.25
CA TYR A 224 -2.16 7.64 8.39
C TYR A 224 -1.13 8.21 9.41
N GLY A 225 -0.88 7.46 10.49
CA GLY A 225 0.34 7.53 11.30
C GLY A 225 0.44 8.69 12.30
N SER A 226 0.35 9.94 11.87
CA SER A 226 0.47 11.11 12.77
C SER A 226 -0.88 11.70 13.21
N SER A 227 -1.95 11.42 12.47
CA SER A 227 -3.31 11.88 12.79
C SER A 227 -4.11 10.91 13.67
N PHE A 228 -3.53 9.81 14.16
CA PHE A 228 -4.09 9.14 15.35
C PHE A 228 -3.98 10.01 16.61
N ARG A 229 -3.29 11.16 16.52
CA ARG A 229 -3.34 12.25 17.49
C ARG A 229 -4.43 13.28 17.16
N THR A 230 -5.44 12.96 16.34
CA THR A 230 -6.70 13.69 16.49
C THR A 230 -7.12 13.51 17.94
N LYS A 231 -7.40 14.62 18.64
CA LYS A 231 -7.88 14.55 20.02
C LYS A 231 -9.18 13.76 20.15
N GLU A 232 -9.90 13.59 19.04
CA GLU A 232 -11.19 12.92 18.97
C GLU A 232 -11.03 11.49 18.42
N SER A 233 -11.55 10.53 19.17
CA SER A 233 -11.76 9.14 18.77
C SER A 233 -12.85 9.02 17.69
N PRO A 234 -12.88 7.94 16.90
CA PRO A 234 -13.95 7.71 15.93
C PRO A 234 -15.37 7.72 16.55
N MET A 235 -15.52 7.24 17.80
CA MET A 235 -16.80 7.31 18.51
C MET A 235 -17.19 8.75 18.88
N GLU A 236 -16.23 9.55 19.36
CA GLU A 236 -16.49 10.97 19.64
C GLU A 236 -16.85 11.73 18.37
N MET A 237 -16.20 11.43 17.25
CA MET A 237 -16.55 12.00 15.95
C MET A 237 -18.00 11.65 15.56
N LEU A 238 -18.43 10.42 15.80
CA LEU A 238 -19.81 9.99 15.57
C LEU A 238 -20.80 10.75 16.44
N VAL A 239 -20.59 10.79 17.76
CA VAL A 239 -21.48 11.47 18.71
C VAL A 239 -21.57 12.96 18.42
N LYS A 240 -20.42 13.61 18.18
CA LYS A 240 -20.33 15.04 17.89
C LYS A 240 -21.07 15.41 16.63
N ASN A 241 -21.02 14.56 15.62
CA ASN A 241 -21.54 14.89 14.30
C ASN A 241 -22.91 14.30 14.01
N LYS A 242 -23.36 13.28 14.73
CA LYS A 242 -24.65 12.62 14.54
C LYS A 242 -24.98 12.34 13.05
N PRO A 243 -24.13 11.62 12.30
CA PRO A 243 -24.46 11.22 10.93
C PRO A 243 -25.72 10.33 10.90
N GLU A 244 -26.58 10.50 9.91
CA GLU A 244 -27.72 9.58 9.71
C GLU A 244 -27.26 8.20 9.25
N TYR A 245 -26.16 8.15 8.48
CA TYR A 245 -25.62 6.90 7.96
C TYR A 245 -24.11 6.79 8.14
N VAL A 246 -23.64 5.58 8.39
CA VAL A 246 -22.21 5.25 8.49
C VAL A 246 -21.87 4.19 7.46
N VAL A 247 -20.83 4.44 6.67
CA VAL A 247 -20.33 3.53 5.64
C VAL A 247 -18.92 3.09 6.00
N VAL A 248 -18.78 1.79 6.26
CA VAL A 248 -17.50 1.15 6.58
C VAL A 248 -17.13 0.12 5.52
N ASN A 249 -15.84 -0.16 5.38
CA ASN A 249 -15.31 -1.09 4.41
C ASN A 249 -14.24 -2.01 5.00
N SER A 250 -14.21 -3.26 4.55
CA SER A 250 -13.32 -4.29 5.10
C SER A 250 -11.85 -3.98 4.85
N GLY A 251 -11.53 -3.15 3.86
CA GLY A 251 -10.17 -2.66 3.64
C GLY A 251 -9.62 -1.86 4.83
N VAL A 252 -10.49 -1.36 5.71
CA VAL A 252 -10.14 -0.67 6.94
C VAL A 252 -10.52 -1.51 8.16
N TYR A 253 -11.78 -1.91 8.32
CA TYR A 253 -12.22 -2.55 9.57
C TYR A 253 -11.56 -3.91 9.82
N SER A 254 -11.17 -4.65 8.78
CA SER A 254 -10.51 -5.96 8.95
C SER A 254 -9.12 -5.83 9.57
N ARG A 255 -8.53 -4.62 9.54
CA ARG A 255 -7.27 -4.33 10.23
C ARG A 255 -7.43 -4.40 11.74
N TYR A 256 -8.66 -4.39 12.25
CA TYR A 256 -8.99 -4.36 13.68
C TYR A 256 -9.81 -5.59 14.08
N GLU A 257 -9.79 -6.66 13.29
CA GLU A 257 -10.36 -7.96 13.68
C GLU A 257 -9.42 -8.70 14.64
N PRO A 258 -9.95 -9.57 15.54
CA PRO A 258 -9.13 -10.38 16.43
C PRO A 258 -8.05 -11.16 15.69
N GLY A 259 -6.80 -11.06 16.15
CA GLY A 259 -5.63 -11.68 15.53
C GLY A 259 -5.01 -10.88 14.39
N ALA A 260 -5.52 -9.68 14.06
CA ALA A 260 -4.88 -8.79 13.11
C ALA A 260 -3.50 -8.32 13.64
N PRO A 261 -2.50 -8.09 12.75
CA PRO A 261 -1.18 -7.61 13.17
C PRO A 261 -1.20 -6.33 14.02
N SER A 262 -2.19 -5.48 13.81
CA SER A 262 -2.37 -4.22 14.53
C SER A 262 -2.67 -4.42 16.02
N GLU A 263 -3.24 -5.56 16.43
CA GLU A 263 -3.51 -5.89 17.83
C GLU A 263 -2.23 -5.92 18.65
N THR A 264 -1.15 -6.43 18.06
CA THR A 264 0.18 -6.48 18.70
C THR A 264 1.00 -5.22 18.42
N ALA A 265 0.94 -4.69 17.19
CA ALA A 265 1.77 -3.55 16.78
C ALA A 265 1.27 -2.20 17.33
N PHE A 266 -0.05 -2.07 17.54
CA PHE A 266 -0.73 -0.83 17.93
C PHE A 266 -1.89 -1.09 18.91
N PRO A 267 -1.63 -1.69 20.09
CA PRO A 267 -2.69 -2.21 20.97
C PRO A 267 -3.72 -1.15 21.40
N ASP A 268 -3.28 0.08 21.70
CA ASP A 268 -4.19 1.14 22.15
C ASP A 268 -5.10 1.63 21.01
N VAL A 269 -4.52 1.85 19.83
CA VAL A 269 -5.27 2.24 18.64
C VAL A 269 -6.21 1.11 18.22
N TYR A 270 -5.74 -0.14 18.29
CA TYR A 270 -6.55 -1.31 18.00
C TYR A 270 -7.81 -1.36 18.88
N LYS A 271 -7.67 -1.19 20.19
CA LYS A 271 -8.80 -1.19 21.13
C LYS A 271 -9.82 -0.10 20.80
N ILE A 272 -9.38 1.13 20.56
CA ILE A 272 -10.27 2.26 20.21
C ILE A 272 -11.08 1.94 18.95
N TRP A 273 -10.42 1.47 17.90
CA TRP A 273 -11.07 1.16 16.62
C TRP A 273 -11.93 -0.08 16.69
N ARG A 274 -11.50 -1.13 17.40
CA ARG A 274 -12.32 -2.32 17.63
C ARG A 274 -13.60 -1.98 18.36
N ASN A 275 -13.51 -1.20 19.43
CA ASN A 275 -14.67 -0.72 20.15
C ASN A 275 -15.60 0.12 19.26
N TYR A 276 -15.04 0.93 18.35
CA TYR A 276 -15.83 1.67 17.38
C TYR A 276 -16.66 0.74 16.48
N TYR A 277 -16.06 -0.30 15.89
CA TYR A 277 -16.81 -1.24 15.05
C TYR A 277 -17.81 -2.08 15.85
N ASP A 278 -17.44 -2.55 17.04
CA ASP A 278 -18.34 -3.29 17.93
C ASP A 278 -19.55 -2.44 18.34
N SER A 279 -19.32 -1.16 18.64
CA SER A 279 -20.39 -0.21 18.96
C SER A 279 -21.27 0.04 17.74
N LEU A 280 -20.68 0.22 16.56
CA LEU A 280 -21.43 0.43 15.32
C LEU A 280 -22.33 -0.76 14.98
N ASP A 281 -21.82 -1.99 15.11
CA ASP A 281 -22.59 -3.22 14.92
C ASP A 281 -23.72 -3.37 15.96
N ALA A 282 -23.55 -2.82 17.16
CA ALA A 282 -24.55 -2.90 18.23
C ALA A 282 -25.66 -1.84 18.12
N ILE A 283 -25.34 -0.64 17.64
CA ILE A 283 -26.26 0.51 17.65
C ILE A 283 -26.83 0.85 16.27
N GLY A 284 -26.19 0.37 15.20
CA GLY A 284 -26.53 0.71 13.82
C GLY A 284 -27.43 -0.35 13.19
N ASP A 285 -28.45 0.11 12.47
CA ASP A 285 -29.30 -0.75 11.66
C ASP A 285 -28.63 -0.99 10.30
N LEU A 286 -28.10 -2.21 10.08
CA LEU A 286 -27.49 -2.58 8.80
C LEU A 286 -28.51 -2.53 7.66
N GLN A 287 -28.39 -1.54 6.78
CA GLN A 287 -29.28 -1.33 5.65
C GLN A 287 -28.83 -2.07 4.39
N TYR A 288 -27.51 -2.16 4.19
CA TYR A 288 -26.94 -2.75 3.00
C TYR A 288 -25.55 -3.32 3.25
N GLU A 289 -25.28 -4.48 2.66
CA GLU A 289 -23.95 -5.08 2.62
C GLU A 289 -23.66 -5.61 1.22
N ILE A 290 -22.47 -5.31 0.71
CA ILE A 290 -21.96 -5.89 -0.52
C ILE A 290 -20.55 -6.41 -0.32
N SER A 291 -20.36 -7.69 -0.62
CA SER A 291 -19.09 -8.39 -0.49
C SER A 291 -18.48 -8.75 -1.85
N PRO A 292 -17.15 -8.90 -1.95
CA PRO A 292 -16.49 -9.39 -3.16
C PRO A 292 -17.03 -10.75 -3.59
N SER A 293 -17.15 -10.96 -4.89
CA SER A 293 -17.72 -12.19 -5.45
C SER A 293 -17.13 -12.46 -6.85
N LYS A 294 -17.64 -13.47 -7.56
CA LYS A 294 -17.25 -13.68 -8.96
C LYS A 294 -17.55 -12.48 -9.86
N LYS A 295 -18.54 -11.66 -9.50
CA LYS A 295 -19.00 -10.47 -10.26
C LYS A 295 -18.36 -9.17 -9.78
N PHE A 296 -17.97 -9.09 -8.50
CA PHE A 296 -17.54 -7.86 -7.85
C PHE A 296 -16.15 -8.00 -7.24
N THR A 297 -15.33 -6.95 -7.36
CA THR A 297 -14.00 -6.86 -6.73
C THR A 297 -14.00 -5.79 -5.63
N GLY A 298 -12.93 -5.68 -4.84
CA GLY A 298 -12.77 -4.64 -3.81
C GLY A 298 -12.98 -5.16 -2.38
N PRO A 299 -13.26 -4.27 -1.41
CA PRO A 299 -13.57 -4.66 -0.02
C PRO A 299 -15.04 -5.03 0.16
N THR A 300 -15.40 -5.65 1.28
CA THR A 300 -16.81 -5.67 1.72
C THR A 300 -17.19 -4.27 2.18
N VAL A 301 -18.35 -3.76 1.76
CA VAL A 301 -18.88 -2.45 2.18
C VAL A 301 -20.18 -2.68 2.95
N LYS A 302 -20.28 -2.07 4.13
CA LYS A 302 -21.48 -2.09 4.97
C LYS A 302 -22.00 -0.67 5.18
N ILE A 303 -23.32 -0.51 5.13
CA ILE A 303 -24.01 0.77 5.31
C ILE A 303 -24.99 0.61 6.46
N TYR A 304 -24.77 1.37 7.52
CA TYR A 304 -25.61 1.42 8.71
C TYR A 304 -26.42 2.71 8.70
N HIS A 305 -27.69 2.60 9.07
CA HIS A 305 -28.48 3.74 9.52
C HIS A 305 -28.32 3.85 11.04
N ILE A 306 -28.11 5.06 11.56
CA ILE A 306 -27.95 5.28 13.01
C ILE A 306 -29.18 6.00 13.53
N PRO A 307 -30.06 5.31 14.28
CA PRO A 307 -31.20 5.95 14.95
C PRO A 307 -30.76 7.13 15.83
N ASP A 308 -31.56 8.20 15.89
CA ASP A 308 -31.22 9.40 16.65
C ASP A 308 -31.01 9.13 18.15
N ASP A 309 -31.74 8.16 18.71
CA ASP A 309 -31.67 7.70 20.09
C ASP A 309 -30.48 6.77 20.36
N SER A 310 -29.92 6.13 19.33
CA SER A 310 -28.72 5.29 19.45
C SER A 310 -27.49 6.07 19.90
N TYR A 311 -27.43 7.38 19.65
CA TYR A 311 -26.31 8.23 20.08
C TYR A 311 -26.16 8.33 21.59
N ASP A 312 -27.27 8.22 22.33
CA ASP A 312 -27.25 8.29 23.80
C ASP A 312 -26.73 6.98 24.42
N LEU A 313 -26.69 5.90 23.65
CA LEU A 313 -26.14 4.60 24.05
C LEU A 313 -24.61 4.54 23.87
N ILE A 314 -24.03 5.46 23.09
CA ILE A 314 -22.60 5.52 22.86
C ILE A 314 -21.90 6.04 24.11
N LYS A 315 -21.08 5.19 24.73
CA LYS A 315 -20.12 5.62 25.74
C LYS A 315 -18.76 5.83 25.08
N PRO A 316 -18.19 7.05 25.09
CA PRO A 316 -16.83 7.24 24.60
C PRO A 316 -15.88 6.41 25.45
N VAL A 317 -15.08 5.56 24.79
CA VAL A 317 -13.95 4.91 25.44
C VAL A 317 -12.88 5.98 25.61
N LEU A 318 -12.77 6.51 26.82
CA LEU A 318 -11.65 7.35 27.18
C LEU A 318 -10.39 6.47 27.17
N PRO A 319 -9.26 6.96 26.62
CA PRO A 319 -7.98 6.32 26.86
C PRO A 319 -7.81 6.13 28.36
N ASP A 320 -7.41 4.94 28.81
CA ASP A 320 -6.95 4.77 30.18
C ASP A 320 -5.77 5.76 30.39
N ASP A 321 -5.92 6.71 31.32
CA ASP A 321 -4.89 7.68 31.69
C ASP A 321 -3.58 7.00 32.15
#